data_AF-A0A7S0UU84-F1
#
_entry.id   AF-A0A7S0UU84-F1
#
_cell.length_a   1.000
_cell.length_b   1.000
_cell.length_c   1.000
_cell.angle_alpha   90.00
_cell.angle_beta   90.00
_cell.angle_gamma   90.00
#
_symmetry.space_group_name_H-M   'P 1'
#
loop_
_entity.id
_entity.type
_entity.pdbx_description
1 polymer ?
#
loop_
_entity_poly.entity_id
_entity_poly.type
_entity_poly.pdbx_seq_one_letter_code
_entity_poly.pdbx_strand_id
1 'polypeptide(L)'
;AAAAAAAAAATVNGGGVTTAAPTAAQTLAGLMTLMDSSSALGDDVVMDRAWHAAEAYHFWLLAHRQLYDGNIDSAMRTALQLRRYDDILDPLDVYSFLGLTAFYNKFYGQCSKAFIKLESLASLTDEKRRAFADLAMSIFLKHPPADPRSLREARDPGSRKLPGGGERAAGPLDYLLEDLGG
;
A
#
# COMPACT_ATOMS: atom_id res chain seq x y z
N ALA A 1 -63.21 48.26 23.75
CA ALA A 1 -62.27 47.27 24.31
C ALA A 1 -61.06 47.21 23.39
N ALA A 2 -59.87 47.23 23.98
CA ALA A 2 -58.57 47.30 23.32
C ALA A 2 -58.14 45.99 22.62
N ALA A 3 -57.28 46.12 21.60
CA ALA A 3 -56.20 45.20 21.13
C ALA A 3 -55.99 45.44 19.61
N ALA A 4 -54.97 46.16 19.14
CA ALA A 4 -53.55 45.77 19.00
C ALA A 4 -53.31 44.62 18.00
N ALA A 5 -52.76 44.93 16.82
CA ALA A 5 -51.48 44.38 16.31
C ALA A 5 -51.26 44.77 14.84
N ALA A 6 -50.04 45.16 14.53
CA ALA A 6 -49.61 45.83 13.32
C ALA A 6 -49.11 44.87 12.22
N ALA A 7 -49.23 45.37 11.00
CA ALA A 7 -48.29 45.29 9.87
C ALA A 7 -47.96 43.93 9.21
N ALA A 8 -48.58 43.80 8.03
CA ALA A 8 -48.08 43.20 6.79
C ALA A 8 -46.55 43.18 6.60
N ALA A 9 -46.01 42.05 6.11
CA ALA A 9 -45.66 41.86 4.70
C ALA A 9 -45.06 40.45 4.45
N ALA A 10 -45.53 39.83 3.38
CA ALA A 10 -45.29 38.46 2.99
C ALA A 10 -43.91 38.22 2.33
N THR A 11 -43.31 37.10 2.72
CA THR A 11 -42.76 36.02 1.86
C THR A 11 -41.97 36.40 0.61
N VAL A 12 -40.66 36.15 0.60
CA VAL A 12 -39.93 35.31 -0.38
C VAL A 12 -38.66 34.79 0.30
N ASN A 13 -38.63 33.51 0.69
CA ASN A 13 -37.40 32.84 1.13
C ASN A 13 -36.91 31.98 -0.05
N GLY A 14 -36.09 32.58 -0.90
CA GLY A 14 -35.43 31.91 -2.02
C GLY A 14 -34.18 31.20 -1.54
N GLY A 15 -34.23 29.86 -1.49
CA GLY A 15 -33.06 29.03 -1.26
C GLY A 15 -32.05 29.19 -2.39
N GLY A 16 -30.92 29.82 -2.09
CA GLY A 16 -29.73 29.84 -2.94
C GLY A 16 -28.59 29.16 -2.19
N VAL A 17 -28.21 27.95 -2.63
CA VAL A 17 -26.92 27.35 -2.29
C VAL A 17 -25.85 28.26 -2.88
N THR A 18 -25.24 29.10 -2.04
CA THR A 18 -24.04 29.85 -2.40
C THR A 18 -22.83 29.01 -1.98
N THR A 19 -22.18 28.40 -2.97
CA THR A 19 -20.83 27.86 -2.84
C THR A 19 -19.86 29.04 -2.73
N ALA A 20 -19.76 29.63 -1.53
CA ALA A 20 -18.78 30.67 -1.24
C ALA A 20 -17.38 30.05 -1.14
N ALA A 21 -16.41 30.61 -1.87
CA ALA A 21 -15.00 30.30 -1.71
C ALA A 21 -14.58 30.50 -0.24
N PRO A 22 -13.72 29.62 0.33
CA PRO A 22 -13.32 29.77 1.72
C PRO A 22 -12.69 31.15 1.91
N THR A 23 -13.20 31.90 2.88
CA THR A 23 -12.60 33.20 3.23
C THR A 23 -11.17 32.97 3.70
N ALA A 24 -10.26 33.92 3.44
CA ALA A 24 -8.84 33.79 3.80
C ALA A 24 -8.61 33.42 5.28
N ALA A 25 -9.51 33.86 6.16
CA ALA A 25 -9.52 33.48 7.58
C ALA A 25 -9.87 32.00 7.82
N GLN A 26 -10.79 31.43 7.04
CA GLN A 26 -11.17 30.01 7.13
C GLN A 26 -10.08 29.09 6.57
N THR A 27 -9.40 29.49 5.48
CA THR A 27 -8.24 28.74 4.97
C THR A 27 -7.06 28.80 5.93
N LEU A 28 -6.79 29.97 6.55
CA LEU A 28 -5.75 30.10 7.57
C LEU A 28 -6.06 29.27 8.82
N ALA A 29 -7.30 29.34 9.32
CA ALA A 29 -7.74 28.53 10.46
C ALA A 29 -7.65 27.03 10.15
N GLY A 30 -8.04 26.60 8.95
CA GLY A 30 -7.88 25.21 8.51
C GLY A 30 -6.43 24.74 8.48
N LEU A 31 -5.52 25.56 7.93
CA LEU A 31 -4.08 25.28 7.91
C LEU A 31 -3.47 25.22 9.32
N MET A 32 -3.88 26.12 10.20
CA MET A 32 -3.40 26.18 11.58
C MET A 32 -3.89 24.97 12.39
N THR A 33 -5.14 24.54 12.19
CA THR A 33 -5.67 23.31 12.81
C THR A 33 -4.99 22.05 12.27
N LEU A 34 -4.66 21.98 10.98
CA LEU A 34 -3.89 20.85 10.41
C LEU A 34 -2.46 20.78 10.96
N MET A 35 -1.82 21.94 11.17
CA MET A 35 -0.48 22.04 11.73
C MET A 35 -0.46 21.72 13.23
N ASP A 36 -1.44 22.22 13.98
CA ASP A 36 -1.65 21.89 15.39
C ASP A 36 -2.00 20.40 15.55
N SER A 37 -2.83 19.83 14.67
CA SER A 37 -3.14 18.40 14.66
C SER A 37 -1.90 17.54 14.44
N SER A 38 -0.93 18.00 13.64
CA SER A 38 0.33 17.29 13.40
C SER A 38 1.29 17.36 14.58
N SER A 39 1.22 18.45 15.36
CA SER A 39 1.97 18.64 16.61
C SER A 39 1.26 18.09 17.86
N ALA A 40 -0.05 17.82 17.77
CA ALA A 40 -0.92 17.33 18.84
C ALA A 40 -1.16 15.81 18.77
N LEU A 41 -0.75 15.13 17.69
CA LEU A 41 -0.41 13.71 17.78
C LEU A 41 0.68 13.61 18.85
N GLY A 42 0.38 12.98 19.98
CA GLY A 42 1.32 12.88 21.10
C GLY A 42 2.70 12.46 20.61
N ASP A 43 3.75 12.98 21.26
CA ASP A 43 5.15 12.78 20.89
C ASP A 43 5.47 11.31 20.56
N ASP A 44 4.82 10.37 21.27
CA ASP A 44 4.88 8.94 21.04
C ASP A 44 4.43 8.49 19.63
N VAL A 45 3.35 9.05 19.07
CA VAL A 45 2.84 8.68 17.72
C VAL A 45 3.74 9.24 16.62
N VAL A 46 4.29 10.44 16.82
CA VAL A 46 5.26 11.03 15.89
C VAL A 46 6.55 10.21 15.94
N MET A 47 6.98 9.78 17.13
CA MET A 47 8.13 8.91 17.32
C MET A 47 7.94 7.52 16.70
N ASP A 48 6.78 6.89 16.87
CA ASP A 48 6.47 5.59 16.26
C ASP A 48 6.47 5.67 14.73
N ARG A 49 5.92 6.76 14.17
CA ARG A 49 5.98 7.01 12.71
C ARG A 49 7.39 7.26 12.22
N ALA A 50 8.21 7.99 12.97
CA ALA A 50 9.61 8.21 12.64
C ALA A 50 10.41 6.89 12.71
N TRP A 51 10.14 6.04 13.70
CA TRP A 51 10.72 4.71 13.80
C TRP A 51 10.28 3.82 12.62
N HIS A 52 9.00 3.83 12.27
CA HIS A 52 8.49 3.08 11.14
C HIS A 52 9.15 3.51 9.81
N ALA A 53 9.29 4.82 9.61
CA ALA A 53 10.01 5.36 8.46
C ALA A 53 11.48 4.94 8.45
N ALA A 54 12.17 5.05 9.59
CA ALA A 54 13.57 4.64 9.72
C ALA A 54 13.75 3.13 9.44
N GLU A 55 12.83 2.30 9.93
CA GLU A 55 12.81 0.86 9.69
C GLU A 55 12.61 0.53 8.20
N ALA A 56 11.68 1.21 7.52
CA ALA A 56 11.44 1.03 6.09
C ALA A 56 12.69 1.32 5.25
N TYR A 57 13.34 2.47 5.48
CA TYR A 57 14.57 2.82 4.79
C TYR A 57 15.72 1.87 5.15
N HIS A 58 15.80 1.40 6.40
CA HIS A 58 16.78 0.39 6.79
C HIS A 58 16.65 -0.88 5.94
N PHE A 59 15.44 -1.43 5.83
CA PHE A 59 15.20 -2.61 4.99
C PHE A 59 15.45 -2.34 3.50
N TRP A 60 15.18 -1.13 3.02
CA TRP A 60 15.43 -0.74 1.63
C TRP A 60 16.92 -0.78 1.29
N LEU A 61 17.75 -0.15 2.11
CA LEU A 61 19.20 -0.16 1.94
C LEU A 61 19.78 -1.56 2.15
N LEU A 62 19.27 -2.31 3.13
CA LEU A 62 19.71 -3.68 3.39
C LEU A 62 19.48 -4.58 2.17
N ALA A 63 18.33 -4.48 1.52
CA ALA A 63 18.02 -5.27 0.34
C ALA A 63 18.94 -4.96 -0.84
N HIS A 64 19.23 -3.67 -1.06
CA HIS A 64 20.19 -3.25 -2.09
C HIS A 64 21.59 -3.78 -1.81
N ARG A 65 22.05 -3.68 -0.56
CA ARG A 65 23.35 -4.21 -0.14
C ARG A 65 23.45 -5.72 -0.37
N GLN A 66 22.43 -6.48 0.03
CA GLN A 66 22.38 -7.93 -0.20
C GLN A 66 22.43 -8.29 -1.68
N LEU A 67 21.77 -7.49 -2.54
CA LEU A 67 21.81 -7.66 -3.99
C LEU A 67 23.23 -7.42 -4.55
N TYR A 68 23.90 -6.36 -4.11
CA TYR A 68 25.28 -6.06 -4.52
C TYR A 68 26.31 -7.08 -4.00
N ASP A 69 26.08 -7.63 -2.80
CA ASP A 69 26.88 -8.72 -2.22
C ASP A 69 26.65 -10.07 -2.93
N GLY A 70 25.71 -10.14 -3.89
CA GLY A 70 25.39 -11.36 -4.64
C GLY A 70 24.46 -12.33 -3.91
N ASN A 71 23.97 -11.97 -2.72
CA ASN A 71 23.05 -12.78 -1.93
C ASN A 71 21.60 -12.54 -2.38
N ILE A 72 21.26 -13.06 -3.56
CA ILE A 72 19.97 -12.82 -4.23
C ILE A 72 18.79 -13.37 -3.43
N ASP A 73 18.94 -14.53 -2.77
CA ASP A 73 17.89 -15.14 -1.96
C ASP A 73 17.46 -14.29 -0.76
N SER A 74 18.44 -13.75 -0.02
CA SER A 74 18.15 -12.83 1.09
C SER A 74 17.56 -11.53 0.58
N ALA A 75 18.08 -10.99 -0.52
CA ALA A 75 17.58 -9.76 -1.11
C ALA A 75 16.10 -9.88 -1.50
N MET A 76 15.70 -11.01 -2.09
CA MET A 76 14.31 -11.29 -2.45
C MET A 76 13.40 -11.40 -1.22
N ARG A 77 13.88 -12.03 -0.13
CA ARG A 77 13.12 -12.12 1.13
C ARG A 77 12.91 -10.76 1.76
N THR A 78 13.94 -9.92 1.80
CA THR A 78 13.83 -8.54 2.29
C THR A 78 12.94 -7.69 1.37
N ALA A 79 13.01 -7.87 0.05
CA ALA A 79 12.11 -7.24 -0.92
C ALA A 79 10.63 -7.61 -0.69
N LEU A 80 10.34 -8.83 -0.23
CA LEU A 80 8.97 -9.22 0.11
C LEU A 80 8.48 -8.51 1.39
N GLN A 81 9.36 -8.32 2.37
CA GLN A 81 9.06 -7.58 3.59
C GLN A 81 8.78 -6.10 3.31
N LEU A 82 9.48 -5.51 2.33
CA LEU A 82 9.30 -4.12 1.92
C LEU A 82 7.87 -3.77 1.46
N ARG A 83 7.08 -4.76 1.01
CA ARG A 83 5.66 -4.56 0.67
C ARG A 83 4.79 -4.09 1.84
N ARG A 84 5.26 -4.24 3.08
CA ARG A 84 4.55 -3.75 4.27
C ARG A 84 4.68 -2.25 4.48
N TYR A 85 5.65 -1.61 3.82
CA TYR A 85 6.00 -0.19 4.00
C TYR A 85 5.57 0.67 2.80
N ASP A 86 4.41 0.36 2.22
CA ASP A 86 3.82 1.04 1.05
C ASP A 86 3.31 2.46 1.37
N ASP A 87 3.27 2.80 2.65
CA ASP A 87 2.91 4.12 3.19
C ASP A 87 4.08 5.11 3.15
N ILE A 88 5.32 4.62 3.23
CA ILE A 88 6.55 5.43 3.26
C ILE A 88 7.27 5.40 1.91
N LEU A 89 7.31 4.24 1.27
CA LEU A 89 8.01 4.02 0.00
C LEU A 89 7.02 4.05 -1.17
N ASP A 90 7.47 4.48 -2.35
CA ASP A 90 6.63 4.42 -3.53
C ASP A 90 6.40 2.95 -3.93
N PRO A 91 5.13 2.47 -4.02
CA PRO A 91 4.82 1.13 -4.51
C PRO A 91 5.54 0.80 -5.81
N LEU A 92 5.64 1.78 -6.71
CA LEU A 92 6.29 1.60 -8.01
C LEU A 92 7.72 1.09 -7.86
N ASP A 93 8.50 1.72 -6.99
CA ASP A 93 9.90 1.36 -6.77
C ASP A 93 10.01 0.01 -6.05
N VAL A 94 9.16 -0.22 -5.05
CA VAL A 94 9.15 -1.47 -4.28
C VAL A 94 8.84 -2.68 -5.16
N TYR A 95 7.78 -2.62 -5.98
CA TYR A 95 7.42 -3.72 -6.88
C TYR A 95 8.41 -3.88 -8.03
N SER A 96 9.01 -2.79 -8.54
CA SER A 96 10.07 -2.87 -9.56
C SER A 96 11.31 -3.58 -9.03
N PHE A 97 11.75 -3.22 -7.81
CA PHE A 97 12.87 -3.88 -7.15
C PHE A 97 12.58 -5.36 -6.83
N LEU A 98 11.35 -5.67 -6.40
CA LEU A 98 10.94 -7.05 -6.17
C LEU A 98 10.90 -7.88 -7.46
N GLY A 99 10.42 -7.32 -8.57
CA GLY A 99 10.46 -7.99 -9.87
C GLY A 99 11.89 -8.30 -10.31
N LEU A 100 12.82 -7.36 -10.09
CA LEU A 100 14.23 -7.52 -10.39
C LEU A 100 14.90 -8.61 -9.55
N THR A 101 14.73 -8.56 -8.22
CA THR A 101 15.28 -9.59 -7.32
C THR A 101 14.68 -10.98 -7.57
N ALA A 102 13.37 -11.07 -7.85
CA ALA A 102 12.71 -12.32 -8.21
C ALA A 102 13.21 -12.89 -9.55
N PHE A 103 13.50 -12.05 -10.53
CA PHE A 103 14.08 -12.46 -11.80
C PHE A 103 15.48 -13.07 -11.63
N TYR A 104 16.34 -12.43 -10.83
CA TYR A 104 17.66 -12.98 -10.52
C TYR A 104 17.58 -14.28 -9.74
N ASN A 105 16.60 -14.42 -8.84
CA ASN A 105 16.40 -15.63 -8.05
C ASN A 105 15.64 -16.75 -8.78
N LYS A 106 15.26 -16.55 -10.05
CA LYS A 106 14.48 -17.50 -10.86
C LYS A 106 13.10 -17.84 -10.28
N PHE A 107 12.55 -16.97 -9.44
CA PHE A 107 11.17 -17.06 -8.92
C PHE A 107 10.20 -16.29 -9.84
N TYR A 108 9.87 -16.90 -10.97
CA TYR A 108 9.09 -16.26 -12.03
C TYR A 108 7.60 -16.04 -11.67
N GLY A 109 7.04 -16.81 -10.74
CA GLY A 109 5.67 -16.63 -10.25
C GLY A 109 5.52 -15.46 -9.28
N GLN A 110 6.55 -15.15 -8.48
CA GLN A 110 6.58 -13.91 -7.71
C GLN A 110 6.85 -12.69 -8.60
N CYS A 111 7.70 -12.87 -9.62
CA CYS A 111 7.97 -11.84 -10.62
C CYS A 111 6.70 -11.46 -11.40
N SER A 112 5.90 -12.42 -11.87
CA SER A 112 4.65 -12.13 -12.59
C SER A 112 3.64 -11.38 -11.73
N LYS A 113 3.49 -11.77 -10.46
CA LYS A 113 2.63 -11.06 -9.51
C LYS A 113 3.08 -9.61 -9.28
N ALA A 114 4.39 -9.36 -9.24
CA ALA A 114 4.92 -8.00 -9.11
C ALA A 114 4.60 -7.16 -10.37
N PHE A 115 4.77 -7.71 -11.57
CA PHE A 115 4.41 -7.03 -12.82
C PHE A 115 2.91 -6.74 -12.94
N ILE A 116 2.05 -7.68 -12.55
CA ILE A 116 0.59 -7.47 -12.51
C ILE A 116 0.24 -6.32 -11.54
N LYS A 117 0.89 -6.29 -10.36
CA LYS A 117 0.74 -5.18 -9.41
C LYS A 117 1.19 -3.85 -10.02
N LEU A 118 2.33 -3.80 -10.71
CA LEU A 118 2.81 -2.59 -11.39
C LEU A 118 1.83 -2.10 -12.45
N GLU A 119 1.24 -3.00 -13.25
CA GLU A 119 0.24 -2.63 -14.26
C GLU A 119 -1.07 -2.13 -13.65
N SER A 120 -1.41 -2.57 -12.43
CA SER A 120 -2.60 -2.12 -11.70
C SER A 120 -2.45 -0.72 -11.08
N LEU A 121 -1.22 -0.21 -10.92
CA LEU A 121 -0.99 1.09 -10.31
C LEU A 121 -1.44 2.22 -11.24
N ALA A 122 -2.33 3.07 -10.73
CA ALA A 122 -2.88 4.22 -11.45
C ALA A 122 -1.92 5.42 -11.54
N SER A 123 -0.81 5.39 -10.81
CA SER A 123 0.21 6.47 -10.80
C SER A 123 1.08 6.49 -12.06
N LEU A 124 1.05 5.43 -12.88
CA LEU A 124 1.88 5.29 -14.06
C LEU A 124 1.24 5.89 -15.32
N THR A 125 2.04 6.63 -16.07
CA THR A 125 1.74 7.02 -17.46
C THR A 125 1.53 5.77 -18.32
N ASP A 126 0.60 5.83 -19.28
CA ASP A 126 0.28 4.70 -20.17
C ASP A 126 1.49 4.17 -20.95
N GLU A 127 2.47 5.03 -21.26
CA GLU A 127 3.71 4.63 -21.93
C GLU A 127 4.56 3.68 -21.07
N LYS A 128 4.77 4.02 -19.79
CA LYS A 128 5.51 3.17 -18.85
C LYS A 128 4.77 1.86 -18.60
N ARG A 129 3.43 1.88 -18.52
CA ARG A 129 2.61 0.68 -18.35
C ARG A 129 2.83 -0.30 -19.52
N ARG A 130 2.81 0.21 -20.76
CA ARG A 130 3.11 -0.61 -21.96
C ARG A 130 4.54 -1.15 -21.94
N ALA A 131 5.52 -0.33 -21.57
CA ALA A 131 6.91 -0.78 -21.48
C ALA A 131 7.11 -1.92 -20.46
N PHE A 132 6.43 -1.87 -19.31
CA PHE A 132 6.44 -2.96 -18.34
C PHE A 132 5.76 -4.23 -18.87
N ALA A 133 4.62 -4.09 -19.57
CA ALA A 133 3.92 -5.22 -20.18
C ALA A 133 4.77 -5.90 -21.28
N ASP A 134 5.41 -5.12 -22.14
CA ASP A 134 6.32 -5.63 -23.19
C ASP A 134 7.52 -6.36 -22.56
N LEU A 135 8.09 -5.79 -21.49
CA LEU A 135 9.16 -6.43 -20.73
C LEU A 135 8.70 -7.76 -20.12
N ALA A 136 7.54 -7.76 -19.46
CA ALA A 136 6.95 -8.96 -18.86
C ALA A 136 6.72 -10.06 -19.91
N MET A 137 6.15 -9.73 -21.07
CA MET A 137 5.98 -10.67 -22.18
C MET A 137 7.33 -11.26 -22.62
N SER A 138 8.35 -10.42 -22.81
CA SER A 138 9.68 -10.88 -23.25
C SER A 138 10.35 -11.86 -22.27
N ILE A 139 10.08 -11.69 -20.97
CA ILE A 139 10.61 -12.52 -19.89
C ILE A 139 9.82 -13.83 -19.81
N PHE A 140 8.48 -13.77 -19.78
CA PHE A 140 7.63 -14.96 -19.55
C PHE A 140 7.47 -15.86 -20.77
N LEU A 141 7.72 -15.36 -21.99
CA LEU A 141 7.81 -16.20 -23.19
C LEU A 141 9.03 -17.13 -23.16
N LYS A 142 10.12 -16.74 -22.49
CA LYS A 142 11.35 -17.53 -22.37
C LYS A 142 11.39 -18.38 -21.12
N HIS A 143 10.75 -17.93 -20.06
CA HIS A 143 10.71 -18.59 -18.77
C HIS A 143 9.25 -18.73 -18.30
N PRO A 144 8.68 -19.95 -18.31
CA PRO A 144 7.33 -20.13 -17.81
C PRO A 144 7.27 -19.69 -16.34
N PRO A 145 6.19 -19.02 -15.89
CA PRO A 145 6.04 -18.53 -14.53
C PRO A 145 5.78 -19.70 -13.57
N ALA A 146 6.82 -20.49 -13.31
CA ALA A 146 6.82 -21.59 -12.37
C ALA A 146 7.81 -21.28 -11.24
N ASP A 147 7.28 -21.01 -10.04
CA ASP A 147 8.11 -20.89 -8.85
C ASP A 147 8.59 -22.29 -8.42
N PRO A 148 9.90 -22.52 -8.21
CA PRO A 148 10.34 -23.74 -7.54
C PRO A 148 9.68 -23.78 -6.14
N ARG A 149 9.12 -24.94 -5.77
CA ARG A 149 8.34 -25.15 -4.53
C ARG A 149 9.07 -24.76 -3.23
N SER A 150 10.35 -24.43 -3.29
CA SER A 150 11.23 -24.17 -2.14
C SER A 150 10.82 -22.98 -1.26
N LEU A 151 10.09 -21.97 -1.77
CA LEU A 151 9.56 -20.91 -0.90
C LEU A 151 8.28 -21.32 -0.16
N ARG A 152 7.56 -22.33 -0.67
CA ARG A 152 6.37 -22.88 -0.03
C ARG A 152 6.75 -23.75 1.18
N GLU A 153 7.97 -24.27 1.24
CA GLU A 153 8.51 -25.09 2.33
C GLU A 153 9.01 -24.28 3.54
N ALA A 154 9.10 -22.95 3.44
CA ALA A 154 9.18 -22.10 4.63
C ALA A 154 7.83 -21.97 5.36
N ARG A 155 6.75 -22.55 4.80
CA ARG A 155 5.57 -22.95 5.57
C ARG A 155 5.95 -24.23 6.33
N ASP A 156 6.50 -24.00 7.51
CA ASP A 156 6.63 -24.91 8.64
C ASP A 156 6.24 -26.39 8.37
N PRO A 157 7.19 -27.33 8.24
CA PRO A 157 6.89 -28.76 8.18
C PRO A 157 6.35 -29.33 9.52
N GLY A 158 5.96 -28.47 10.47
CA GLY A 158 5.30 -28.82 11.74
C GLY A 158 3.80 -29.10 11.66
N SER A 159 3.11 -28.84 10.54
CA SER A 159 1.65 -29.08 10.44
C SER A 159 1.28 -30.47 9.90
N ARG A 160 2.09 -31.49 10.18
CA ARG A 160 1.69 -32.89 9.98
C ARG A 160 0.66 -33.25 11.07
N LYS A 161 -0.60 -33.04 10.71
CA LYS A 161 -1.83 -33.56 11.30
C LYS A 161 -1.60 -34.72 12.28
N LEU A 162 -1.60 -34.41 13.58
CA LEU A 162 -1.87 -35.41 14.61
C LEU A 162 -3.32 -35.86 14.48
N PRO A 163 -3.62 -37.16 14.59
CA PRO A 163 -4.98 -37.66 14.50
C PRO A 163 -5.71 -37.33 15.80
N GLY A 164 -6.61 -36.34 15.76
CA GLY A 164 -7.58 -36.12 16.83
C GLY A 164 -7.88 -34.65 17.14
N GLY A 165 -9.10 -34.24 16.76
CA GLY A 165 -9.93 -33.29 17.52
C GLY A 165 -9.56 -31.80 17.51
N GLY A 166 -10.45 -30.99 16.92
CA GLY A 166 -10.60 -29.57 17.26
C GLY A 166 -10.28 -28.61 16.10
N GLU A 167 -11.34 -28.03 15.55
CA GLU A 167 -11.31 -26.89 14.63
C GLU A 167 -10.30 -25.83 15.10
N ARG A 168 -9.37 -25.42 14.22
CA ARG A 168 -8.53 -24.25 14.47
C ARG A 168 -8.69 -23.26 13.33
N ALA A 169 -9.15 -22.09 13.73
CA ALA A 169 -9.37 -20.90 12.92
C ALA A 169 -8.15 -20.56 12.05
N ALA A 170 -8.42 -20.22 10.79
CA ALA A 170 -7.43 -19.69 9.86
C ALA A 170 -6.81 -18.39 10.41
N GLY A 171 -5.49 -18.27 10.25
CA GLY A 171 -4.76 -17.09 10.71
C GLY A 171 -5.08 -15.84 9.86
N PRO A 172 -4.82 -14.62 10.39
CA PRO A 172 -5.16 -13.36 9.73
C PRO A 172 -4.50 -13.15 8.35
N LEU A 173 -3.40 -13.86 8.09
CA LEU A 173 -2.61 -13.72 6.86
C LEU A 173 -3.08 -14.63 5.71
N ASP A 174 -3.85 -15.69 6.00
CA ASP A 174 -4.46 -16.51 4.94
C ASP A 174 -5.68 -15.79 4.32
N TYR A 175 -6.38 -14.95 5.10
CA TYR A 175 -7.57 -14.22 4.64
C TYR A 175 -7.28 -13.12 3.61
N LEU A 176 -6.11 -12.47 3.66
CA LEU A 176 -5.78 -11.35 2.75
C LEU A 176 -5.28 -11.80 1.38
N LEU A 177 -4.97 -13.09 1.20
CA LEU A 177 -4.43 -13.62 -0.05
C LEU A 177 -5.48 -14.37 -0.90
N GLU A 178 -6.65 -14.69 -0.33
CA GLU A 178 -7.76 -15.36 -1.05
C GLU A 178 -8.84 -14.38 -1.53
N ASP A 179 -8.98 -13.19 -0.95
CA ASP A 179 -10.13 -12.29 -1.20
C ASP A 179 -9.97 -11.32 -2.40
N LEU A 180 -8.93 -11.50 -3.23
CA LEU A 180 -8.69 -10.70 -4.44
C LEU A 180 -8.67 -11.55 -5.72
N GLY A 181 -9.17 -12.79 -5.65
CA GLY A 181 -9.19 -13.76 -6.75
C GLY A 181 -10.51 -14.51 -6.92
N GLY A 182 -11.64 -13.83 -6.68
CA GLY A 182 -12.98 -14.29 -7.03
C GLY A 182 -13.56 -13.52 -8.22
#